data_AF-A0A8T3YET9-F1
#
_entry.id   AF-A0A8T3YET9-F1
#
_cell.length_a   1.000
_cell.length_b   1.000
_cell.length_c   1.000
_cell.angle_alpha   90.00
_cell.angle_beta   90.00
_cell.angle_gamma   90.00
#
_symmetry.space_group_name_H-M   'P 1'
#
loop_
_entity.id
_entity.type
_entity.pdbx_description
1 polymer ?
#
loop_
_entity_poly.entity_id
_entity_poly.type
_entity_poly.pdbx_seq_one_letter_code
_entity_poly.pdbx_strand_id
1 'polypeptide(L)'
;EKLRELEVTSLLTGTIPESEEGLSGGGIIEFIVDSVIKLDFVPVAEEYKRTLTVRKMRRTDHSTLIHPFDVAKDGLRVMEI
;
A
#
# COMPACT_ATOMS: atom_id res chain seq x y z
N GLU A 1 -5.19 12.63 14.67
CA GLU A 1 -4.56 12.83 15.99
C GLU A 1 -5.08 11.86 17.04
N LYS A 2 -6.40 11.74 17.24
CA LYS A 2 -7.02 10.78 18.19
C LYS A 2 -6.41 9.37 18.21
N LEU A 3 -6.18 8.74 17.05
CA LEU A 3 -5.57 7.39 17.00
C LEU A 3 -4.12 7.35 17.51
N ARG A 4 -3.35 8.44 17.34
CA ARG A 4 -1.99 8.55 17.87
C ARG A 4 -1.99 8.71 19.38
N GLU A 5 -2.94 9.48 19.93
CA GLU A 5 -3.10 9.68 21.38
C GLU A 5 -3.44 8.38 22.12
N LEU A 6 -4.13 7.46 21.43
CA LEU A 6 -4.46 6.13 21.97
C LEU A 6 -3.28 5.15 21.96
N GLU A 7 -2.14 5.53 21.38
CA GLU A 7 -0.92 4.70 21.29
C GLU A 7 -1.15 3.31 20.66
N VAL A 8 -2.12 3.20 19.74
CA VAL A 8 -2.45 1.95 19.06
C VAL A 8 -1.83 1.88 17.66
N THR A 9 -1.50 0.66 17.22
CA THR A 9 -1.15 0.42 15.82
C THR A 9 -2.44 0.38 15.00
N SER A 10 -2.60 1.33 14.08
CA SER A 10 -3.81 1.45 13.25
C SER A 10 -3.50 1.18 11.79
N LEU A 11 -4.36 0.41 11.13
CA LEU A 11 -4.37 0.26 9.68
C LEU A 11 -5.53 1.07 9.10
N LEU A 12 -5.22 1.92 8.12
CA LEU A 12 -6.21 2.71 7.38
C LEU A 12 -6.24 2.21 5.94
N THR A 13 -7.44 1.97 5.42
CA THR A 13 -7.65 1.55 4.03
C THR A 13 -8.29 2.67 3.24
N GLY A 14 -7.82 2.90 2.02
CA GLY A 14 -8.41 3.85 1.07
C GLY A 14 -8.33 3.31 -0.35
N THR A 15 -9.15 3.87 -1.23
CA THR A 15 -9.17 3.53 -2.65
C THR A 15 -8.46 4.62 -3.46
N ILE A 16 -7.78 4.23 -4.52
CA ILE A 16 -7.19 5.14 -5.51
C ILE A 16 -8.02 4.96 -6.79
N PRO A 17 -8.65 6.01 -7.33
CA PRO A 17 -9.30 5.93 -8.63
C PRO A 17 -8.27 5.55 -9.71
N GLU A 18 -8.61 4.63 -10.61
CA GLU A 18 -7.69 4.20 -11.68
C GLU A 18 -7.23 5.35 -12.59
N SER A 19 -8.04 6.41 -12.69
CA SER A 19 -7.75 7.62 -13.46
C SER A 19 -6.80 8.60 -12.76
N GLU A 20 -6.44 8.37 -11.49
CA GLU A 20 -5.60 9.27 -10.70
C GLU A 20 -4.22 8.65 -10.46
N GLU A 21 -3.17 9.44 -10.71
CA GLU A 21 -1.78 9.05 -10.38
C GLU A 21 -1.44 9.21 -8.89
N GLY A 22 -2.41 9.65 -8.07
CA GLY A 22 -2.25 9.90 -6.63
C GLY A 22 -2.12 8.63 -5.78
N LEU A 23 -1.77 8.78 -4.50
CA LEU A 23 -1.66 7.65 -3.55
C LEU A 23 -2.95 7.42 -2.75
N SER A 24 -3.96 8.27 -2.92
CA SER A 24 -5.30 8.15 -2.33
C SER A 24 -6.29 9.01 -3.10
N GLY A 25 -7.59 8.67 -3.05
CA GLY A 25 -8.65 9.56 -3.55
C GLY A 25 -8.57 10.93 -2.87
N GLY A 26 -8.18 11.96 -3.61
CA GLY A 26 -7.99 13.32 -3.11
C GLY A 26 -6.58 13.67 -2.61
N GLY A 27 -5.59 12.77 -2.70
CA GLY A 27 -4.15 13.08 -2.53
C GLY A 27 -3.68 13.61 -1.17
N ILE A 28 -4.54 13.64 -0.14
CA ILE A 28 -4.20 14.23 1.17
C ILE A 28 -3.73 13.17 2.17
N ILE A 29 -4.19 11.92 2.04
CA ILE A 29 -4.01 10.91 3.08
C ILE A 29 -2.53 10.53 3.25
N GLU A 30 -1.76 10.45 2.16
CA GLU A 30 -0.32 10.14 2.19
C GLU A 30 0.54 11.12 3.02
N PHE A 31 0.06 12.36 3.21
CA PHE A 31 0.77 13.40 3.96
C PHE A 31 0.54 13.27 5.48
N ILE A 32 -0.63 12.78 5.88
CA ILE A 32 -1.06 12.68 7.27
C ILE A 32 -0.51 11.42 7.94
N VAL A 33 -0.44 10.31 7.20
CA VAL A 33 0.03 9.02 7.72
C VAL A 33 1.55 8.96 7.83
N ASP A 34 2.04 8.14 8.77
CA ASP A 34 3.48 7.88 8.90
C ASP A 34 3.98 6.84 7.89
N SER A 35 3.08 5.97 7.44
CA SER A 35 3.38 4.84 6.58
C SER A 35 2.37 4.75 5.44
N VAL A 36 2.85 4.43 4.23
CA VAL A 36 2.02 4.23 3.04
C VAL A 36 2.41 2.92 2.38
N ILE A 37 1.46 2.01 2.28
CA ILE A 37 1.56 0.78 1.49
C ILE A 37 0.61 0.93 0.31
N LYS A 38 1.14 0.79 -0.90
CA LYS A 38 0.36 0.84 -2.14
C LYS A 38 0.17 -0.57 -2.67
N LEU A 39 -1.07 -0.90 -3.03
CA LEU A 39 -1.42 -2.12 -3.74
C LEU A 39 -1.82 -1.71 -5.16
N ASP A 40 -1.14 -2.26 -6.15
CA ASP A 40 -1.40 -1.97 -7.55
C ASP A 40 -1.89 -3.25 -8.27
N PHE A 41 -2.74 -3.05 -9.28
CA PHE A 41 -3.20 -4.08 -10.20
C PHE A 41 -2.80 -3.66 -11.60
N VAL A 42 -1.62 -4.10 -12.03
CA VAL A 42 -0.96 -3.61 -13.25
C VAL A 42 -1.10 -4.61 -14.38
N PRO A 43 -1.38 -4.16 -15.61
CA PRO A 43 -1.35 -5.03 -16.79
C PRO A 43 0.10 -5.42 -17.11
N VAL A 44 0.36 -6.72 -17.25
CA VAL A 44 1.66 -7.30 -17.62
C VAL A 44 1.43 -8.32 -18.73
N ALA A 45 1.77 -7.93 -19.96
CA ALA A 45 1.49 -8.72 -21.17
C ALA A 45 -0.01 -9.07 -21.29
N GLU A 46 -0.36 -10.36 -21.16
CA GLU A 46 -1.73 -10.87 -21.34
C GLU A 46 -2.49 -11.05 -20.01
N GLU A 47 -1.86 -10.75 -18.88
CA GLU A 47 -2.44 -10.91 -17.55
C GLU A 47 -2.29 -9.64 -16.72
N TYR A 48 -3.08 -9.53 -15.66
CA TYR A 48 -2.86 -8.49 -14.65
C TYR A 48 -2.14 -9.08 -13.44
N LYS A 49 -1.16 -8.35 -12.93
CA LYS A 49 -0.41 -8.73 -11.73
C LYS A 49 -0.75 -7.80 -10.57
N ARG A 50 -0.76 -8.40 -9.39
CA ARG A 50 -0.91 -7.68 -8.12
C ARG A 50 0.45 -7.43 -7.52
N THR A 51 0.72 -6.18 -7.15
CA THR A 51 1.99 -5.78 -6.57
C THR A 51 1.79 -4.89 -5.36
N LEU A 52 2.65 -5.06 -4.35
CA LEU A 52 2.70 -4.29 -3.12
C LEU A 52 4.00 -3.48 -3.11
N THR A 53 3.89 -2.19 -2.83
CA THR A 53 5.04 -1.32 -2.64
C THR A 53 4.91 -0.58 -1.31
N VAL A 54 5.97 -0.60 -0.51
CA VAL A 54 6.07 0.29 0.66
C VAL A 54 6.56 1.64 0.15
N ARG A 55 5.65 2.61 0.04
CA ARG A 55 5.97 3.92 -0.56
C ARG A 55 6.67 4.86 0.42
N LYS A 56 6.37 4.69 1.71
CA LYS A 56 6.86 5.53 2.81
C LYS A 56 6.76 4.76 4.12
N MET A 57 7.82 4.77 4.93
CA MET A 57 7.77 4.46 6.37
C MET A 57 8.62 5.50 7.10
N ARG A 58 8.02 6.32 7.96
CA ARG A 58 8.80 7.29 8.75
C ARG A 58 9.59 6.57 9.84
N ARG A 59 10.85 7.00 10.05
CA ARG A 59 11.75 6.58 11.15
C ARG A 59 12.25 5.13 11.09
N THR A 60 12.05 4.44 9.98
CA THR A 60 12.60 3.10 9.76
C THR A 60 12.91 2.91 8.28
N ASP A 61 13.92 2.10 8.00
CA ASP A 61 14.15 1.61 6.65
C ASP A 61 13.04 0.65 6.25
N HIS A 62 12.80 0.55 4.95
CA HIS A 62 11.86 -0.40 4.35
C HIS A 62 12.36 -0.83 2.97
N SER A 63 11.81 -1.93 2.46
CA SER A 63 12.13 -2.36 1.10
C SER A 63 11.67 -1.33 0.07
N THR A 64 12.55 -1.05 -0.90
CA THR A 64 12.28 -0.18 -2.05
C THR A 64 11.90 -0.96 -3.31
N LEU A 65 11.75 -2.29 -3.20
CA LEU A 65 11.37 -3.16 -4.30
C LEU A 65 9.85 -3.19 -4.49
N ILE A 66 9.43 -3.62 -5.68
CA ILE A 66 8.04 -3.97 -6.00
C ILE A 66 7.85 -5.44 -5.64
N HIS A 67 6.95 -5.73 -4.71
CA HIS A 67 6.71 -7.08 -4.21
C HIS A 67 5.47 -7.68 -4.86
N PRO A 68 5.58 -8.73 -5.70
CA PRO A 68 4.41 -9.44 -6.17
C PRO A 68 3.66 -10.07 -5.00
N PHE A 69 2.33 -10.11 -5.07
CA PHE A 69 1.53 -10.81 -4.07
C PHE A 69 0.35 -11.52 -4.69
N ASP A 70 -0.12 -12.57 -4.02
CA ASP A 70 -1.36 -13.27 -4.34
C ASP A 70 -2.35 -13.24 -3.19
N VAL A 71 -3.63 -13.41 -3.49
CA VAL A 71 -4.69 -13.57 -2.49
C VAL A 71 -5.25 -14.97 -2.62
N ALA A 72 -4.90 -15.83 -1.67
CA ALA A 72 -5.33 -17.21 -1.59
C ALA A 72 -6.45 -17.37 -0.54
N LYS A 73 -6.95 -18.60 -0.36
CA LYS A 73 -8.03 -18.91 0.60
C LYS A 73 -7.69 -18.55 2.05
N ASP A 74 -6.40 -18.52 2.38
CA ASP A 74 -5.84 -18.17 3.68
C ASP A 74 -5.39 -16.69 3.77
N GLY A 75 -5.59 -15.89 2.71
CA GLY A 75 -5.32 -14.47 2.70
C GLY A 75 -4.20 -14.04 1.75
N LEU A 76 -3.63 -12.86 2.03
CA LEU A 76 -2.60 -12.23 1.21
C LEU A 76 -1.23 -12.87 1.46
N ARG A 77 -0.54 -13.26 0.39
CA ARG A 77 0.82 -13.82 0.41
C ARG A 77 1.74 -12.95 -0.44
N VAL A 78 2.75 -12.36 0.20
CA VAL A 78 3.82 -11.63 -0.50
C VAL A 78 4.84 -12.65 -0.99
N MET A 79 5.21 -12.56 -2.26
CA MET A 79 6.16 -13.48 -2.90
C MET A 79 7.59 -12.97 -2.69
N GLU A 80 8.52 -13.88 -2.43
CA GLU A 80 9.95 -13.55 -2.38
C GLU A 80 10.46 -13.22 -3.80
N ILE A 81 11.38 -12.26 -3.87
CA ILE A 81 12.02 -11.77 -5.11
C ILE A 81 13.47 -12.24 -5.15
#